data_AF-A0A662BYV3-F1
#
_entry.id   AF-A0A662BYV3-F1
#
_cell.length_a   1.000
_cell.length_b   1.000
_cell.length_c   1.000
_cell.angle_alpha   90.00
_cell.angle_beta   90.00
_cell.angle_gamma   90.00
#
_symmetry.space_group_name_H-M   'P 1'
#
loop_
_entity.id
_entity.type
_entity.pdbx_description
1 polymer ?
#
loop_
_entity_poly.entity_id
_entity_poly.type
_entity_poly.pdbx_seq_one_letter_code
_entity_poly.pdbx_strand_id
1 'polypeptide(L)'
;MIKKLLSLIIFIAINSSTFGQTDYSNIEFRSYIYKYKEDAPRTTEIGIEKEMLSEIVSVLSAKNYSKSEQKEIVDKIWLALENPKTFDYVFKDFAVTSNKNWGTRNAKGEIVLEPNPYLTDWTVSDDEYPYFQLTLNKILDYFQLMTYGDDADSVASSFSELLVTKDIDFSPPKDDDWAYSYLETVNTELEKKGLVALVTKGYYNIVVCDLENKDKITTLFENFKWELVQP
;
A
#
# COMPACT_ATOMS: atom_id res chain seq x y z
N MET A 1 -39.83 -14.26 27.64
CA MET A 1 -39.39 -13.15 26.76
C MET A 1 -38.18 -12.40 27.32
N ILE A 2 -38.20 -11.92 28.56
CA ILE A 2 -37.11 -11.12 29.17
C ILE A 2 -35.74 -11.81 29.10
N LYS A 3 -35.64 -13.12 29.37
CA LYS A 3 -34.37 -13.87 29.27
C LYS A 3 -33.80 -13.92 27.84
N LYS A 4 -34.65 -14.02 26.81
CA LYS A 4 -34.22 -14.03 25.39
C LYS A 4 -33.77 -12.63 24.92
N LEU A 5 -34.43 -11.59 25.43
CA LEU A 5 -34.05 -10.19 25.16
C LEU A 5 -32.69 -9.85 25.79
N LEU A 6 -32.46 -10.31 27.04
CA LEU A 6 -31.17 -10.13 27.71
C LEU A 6 -30.02 -10.81 26.94
N SER A 7 -30.23 -12.04 26.46
CA SER A 7 -29.23 -12.75 25.66
C SER A 7 -28.92 -12.04 24.34
N LEU A 8 -29.91 -11.44 23.68
CA LEU A 8 -29.72 -10.65 22.46
C LEU A 8 -28.94 -9.36 22.74
N ILE A 9 -29.26 -8.66 23.84
CA ILE A 9 -28.56 -7.43 24.24
C ILE A 9 -27.10 -7.74 24.62
N ILE A 10 -26.86 -8.82 25.34
CA ILE A 10 -25.50 -9.28 25.68
C ILE A 10 -24.75 -9.66 24.41
N PHE A 11 -25.38 -10.36 23.47
CA PHE A 11 -24.77 -10.70 22.18
C PHE A 11 -24.42 -9.44 21.36
N ILE A 12 -25.30 -8.44 21.31
CA ILE A 12 -25.04 -7.16 20.64
C ILE A 12 -23.93 -6.39 21.36
N ALA A 13 -23.92 -6.36 22.69
CA ALA A 13 -22.90 -5.67 23.49
C ALA A 13 -21.51 -6.30 23.37
N ILE A 14 -21.42 -7.64 23.29
CA ILE A 14 -20.17 -8.36 23.07
C ILE A 14 -19.64 -8.12 21.65
N ASN A 15 -20.52 -8.09 20.65
CA ASN A 15 -20.11 -7.80 19.25
C ASN A 15 -19.80 -6.32 19.00
N SER A 16 -20.30 -5.39 19.82
CA SER A 16 -19.97 -3.96 19.70
C SER A 16 -18.70 -3.56 20.43
N SER A 17 -18.24 -4.37 21.40
CA SER A 17 -16.94 -4.15 22.07
C SER A 17 -15.74 -4.66 21.28
N THR A 18 -15.94 -5.45 20.23
CA THR A 18 -14.88 -5.87 19.28
C THR A 18 -14.68 -4.91 18.11
N PHE A 19 -15.46 -3.83 18.02
CA PHE A 19 -15.32 -2.76 17.01
C PHE A 19 -14.93 -1.41 17.63
N GLY A 20 -14.18 -1.42 18.72
CA GLY A 20 -13.49 -0.21 19.19
C GLY A 20 -12.36 0.11 18.21
N GLN A 21 -12.53 1.15 17.39
CA GLN A 21 -11.41 1.73 16.64
C GLN A 21 -10.33 2.11 17.66
N THR A 22 -9.10 1.65 17.43
CA THR A 22 -7.99 1.97 18.34
C THR A 22 -7.81 3.48 18.37
N ASP A 23 -7.81 4.07 19.57
CA ASP A 23 -7.65 5.51 19.72
C ASP A 23 -6.18 5.90 19.55
N TYR A 24 -5.87 6.47 18.39
CA TYR A 24 -4.53 6.93 18.03
C TYR A 24 -4.26 8.40 18.40
N SER A 25 -5.21 9.09 19.06
CA SER A 25 -5.09 10.52 19.38
C SER A 25 -3.87 10.84 20.25
N ASN A 26 -3.56 9.97 21.22
CA ASN A 26 -2.47 10.11 22.18
C ASN A 26 -1.12 9.57 21.69
N ILE A 27 -1.01 9.18 20.42
CA ILE A 27 0.27 8.75 19.86
C ILE A 27 1.19 9.95 19.67
N GLU A 28 2.36 9.85 20.30
CA GLU A 28 3.50 10.73 20.12
C GLU A 28 4.65 9.95 19.46
N PHE A 29 4.99 10.31 18.23
CA PHE A 29 6.19 9.80 17.57
C PHE A 29 7.43 10.45 18.17
N ARG A 30 8.49 9.68 18.41
CA ARG A 30 9.79 10.22 18.85
C ARG A 30 10.84 9.94 17.81
N SER A 31 11.55 10.98 17.40
CA SER A 31 12.57 10.87 16.37
C SER A 31 13.97 10.72 16.94
N TYR A 32 14.71 9.76 16.40
CA TYR A 32 16.17 9.71 16.55
C TYR A 32 16.89 10.48 15.43
N ILE A 33 16.14 11.07 14.49
CA ILE A 33 16.70 11.92 13.45
C ILE A 33 17.20 13.21 14.10
N TYR A 34 18.48 13.50 13.92
CA TYR A 34 19.12 14.69 14.45
C TYR A 34 18.46 15.99 13.95
N LYS A 35 18.09 16.03 12.66
CA LYS A 35 17.37 17.14 12.04
C LYS A 35 16.53 16.66 10.85
N TYR A 36 15.25 17.01 10.84
CA TYR A 36 14.38 16.79 9.70
C TYR A 36 14.71 17.75 8.55
N LYS A 37 14.44 17.34 7.31
CA LYS A 37 14.43 18.28 6.18
C LYS A 37 13.38 19.36 6.42
N GLU A 38 13.74 20.60 6.13
CA GLU A 38 12.85 21.75 6.28
C GLU A 38 12.08 22.04 4.99
N ASP A 39 12.66 21.66 3.85
CA ASP A 39 12.06 21.73 2.54
C ASP A 39 11.00 20.64 2.37
N ALA A 40 9.89 21.02 1.75
CA ALA A 40 8.84 20.10 1.35
C ALA A 40 9.23 19.42 0.03
N PRO A 41 8.75 18.19 -0.23
CA PRO A 41 8.95 17.54 -1.51
C PRO A 41 8.32 18.36 -2.65
N ARG A 42 8.99 18.37 -3.81
CA ARG A 42 8.63 19.22 -4.95
C ARG A 42 7.78 18.48 -5.98
N THR A 43 6.60 18.01 -5.59
CA THR A 43 5.71 17.16 -6.42
C THR A 43 5.38 17.77 -7.78
N THR A 44 4.61 18.87 -7.80
CA THR A 44 4.16 19.57 -9.02
C THR A 44 5.33 20.08 -9.86
N GLU A 45 6.41 20.55 -9.22
CA GLU A 45 7.59 21.09 -9.94
C GLU A 45 8.29 20.02 -10.79
N ILE A 46 8.22 18.74 -10.38
CA ILE A 46 8.81 17.62 -11.13
C ILE A 46 7.77 16.84 -11.95
N GLY A 47 6.56 17.38 -12.09
CA GLY A 47 5.50 16.84 -12.95
C GLY A 47 4.64 15.75 -12.32
N ILE A 48 4.71 15.54 -11.00
CA ILE A 48 3.81 14.62 -10.30
C ILE A 48 2.56 15.40 -9.87
N GLU A 49 1.47 15.13 -10.57
CA GLU A 49 0.18 15.81 -10.37
C GLU A 49 -0.85 14.90 -9.70
N LYS A 50 -1.77 15.50 -8.95
CA LYS A 50 -2.85 14.75 -8.29
C LYS A 50 -3.78 14.03 -9.27
N GLU A 51 -3.97 14.56 -10.46
CA GLU A 51 -4.75 13.92 -11.52
C GLU A 51 -4.11 12.59 -11.94
N MET A 52 -2.78 12.56 -12.07
CA MET A 52 -2.01 11.34 -12.38
C MET A 52 -2.23 10.25 -11.34
N LEU A 53 -2.24 10.62 -10.04
CA LEU A 53 -2.55 9.69 -8.95
C LEU A 53 -3.97 9.16 -9.06
N SER A 54 -4.92 10.01 -9.46
CA SER A 54 -6.31 9.63 -9.68
C SER A 54 -6.44 8.60 -10.79
N GLU A 55 -5.65 8.75 -11.86
CA GLU A 55 -5.59 7.78 -12.95
C GLU A 55 -4.97 6.45 -12.51
N ILE A 56 -3.85 6.48 -11.77
CA ILE A 56 -3.22 5.26 -11.22
C ILE A 56 -4.21 4.51 -10.35
N VAL A 57 -4.79 5.17 -9.35
CA VAL A 57 -5.74 4.54 -8.42
C VAL A 57 -6.96 4.03 -9.18
N SER A 58 -7.51 4.78 -10.12
CA SER A 58 -8.69 4.35 -10.89
C SER A 58 -8.41 3.11 -11.75
N VAL A 59 -7.19 2.96 -12.30
CA VAL A 59 -6.82 1.80 -13.11
C VAL A 59 -6.60 0.57 -12.22
N LEU A 60 -5.88 0.72 -11.09
CA LEU A 60 -5.55 -0.40 -10.21
C LEU A 60 -6.73 -0.86 -9.35
N SER A 61 -7.63 0.04 -8.97
CA SER A 61 -8.77 -0.27 -8.10
C SER A 61 -10.03 -0.72 -8.84
N ALA A 62 -10.07 -0.52 -10.16
CA ALA A 62 -11.17 -0.86 -11.06
C ALA A 62 -12.56 -0.83 -10.39
N LYS A 63 -13.29 -1.95 -10.41
CA LYS A 63 -14.66 -2.11 -9.88
C LYS A 63 -14.69 -2.41 -8.38
N ASN A 64 -13.53 -2.47 -7.73
CA ASN A 64 -13.37 -2.95 -6.36
C ASN A 64 -13.47 -1.83 -5.31
N TYR A 65 -13.15 -0.59 -5.68
CA TYR A 65 -13.39 0.59 -4.85
C TYR A 65 -14.40 1.53 -5.49
N SER A 66 -15.27 2.11 -4.65
CA SER A 66 -16.15 3.21 -5.03
C SER A 66 -15.37 4.49 -5.35
N LYS A 67 -16.00 5.43 -6.05
CA LYS A 67 -15.36 6.74 -6.35
C LYS A 67 -14.99 7.53 -5.09
N SER A 68 -15.71 7.35 -3.99
CA SER A 68 -15.36 7.97 -2.71
C SER A 68 -14.09 7.36 -2.11
N GLU A 69 -13.98 6.03 -2.13
CA GLU A 69 -12.78 5.32 -1.63
C GLU A 69 -11.56 5.64 -2.50
N GLN A 70 -11.72 5.62 -3.84
CA GLN A 70 -10.65 6.03 -4.77
C GLN A 70 -10.15 7.44 -4.45
N LYS A 71 -11.06 8.40 -4.23
CA LYS A 71 -10.69 9.76 -3.87
C LYS A 71 -9.93 9.82 -2.55
N GLU A 72 -10.36 9.05 -1.55
CA GLU A 72 -9.68 8.99 -0.25
C GLU A 72 -8.24 8.47 -0.38
N ILE A 73 -8.03 7.42 -1.18
CA ILE A 73 -6.70 6.87 -1.47
C ILE A 73 -5.84 7.95 -2.14
N VAL A 74 -6.37 8.63 -3.17
CA VAL A 74 -5.66 9.72 -3.87
C VAL A 74 -5.30 10.86 -2.93
N ASP A 75 -6.23 11.29 -2.07
CA ASP A 75 -5.98 12.36 -1.10
C ASP A 75 -4.87 11.99 -0.11
N LYS A 76 -4.83 10.73 0.33
CA LYS A 76 -3.76 10.19 1.18
C LYS A 76 -2.42 10.18 0.47
N ILE A 77 -2.35 9.62 -0.75
CA ILE A 77 -1.11 9.61 -1.54
C ILE A 77 -0.62 11.04 -1.76
N TRP A 78 -1.50 11.92 -2.23
CA TRP A 78 -1.14 13.31 -2.52
C TRP A 78 -0.59 14.03 -1.28
N LEU A 79 -1.27 13.92 -0.13
CA LEU A 79 -0.81 14.57 1.10
C LEU A 79 0.50 13.98 1.61
N ALA A 80 0.70 12.67 1.49
CA ALA A 80 1.96 12.03 1.86
C ALA A 80 3.10 12.57 0.99
N LEU A 81 2.92 12.62 -0.33
CA LEU A 81 3.93 13.10 -1.27
C LEU A 81 4.23 14.60 -1.10
N GLU A 82 3.22 15.44 -0.90
CA GLU A 82 3.40 16.91 -0.84
C GLU A 82 3.80 17.41 0.55
N ASN A 83 3.28 16.79 1.62
CA ASN A 83 3.50 17.23 3.00
C ASN A 83 3.51 16.05 3.98
N PRO A 84 4.61 15.27 4.04
CA PRO A 84 4.73 14.10 4.91
C PRO A 84 4.49 14.41 6.38
N LYS A 85 4.91 15.60 6.85
CA LYS A 85 4.70 16.03 8.23
C LYS A 85 3.22 16.15 8.57
N THR A 86 2.44 16.77 7.68
CA THR A 86 0.99 16.87 7.85
C THR A 86 0.33 15.51 7.67
N PHE A 87 0.79 14.67 6.75
CA PHE A 87 0.29 13.31 6.58
C PHE A 87 0.41 12.49 7.86
N ASP A 88 1.61 12.41 8.46
CA ASP A 88 1.87 11.68 9.70
C ASP A 88 1.02 12.19 10.87
N TYR A 89 0.68 13.48 10.87
CA TYR A 89 -0.18 14.09 11.89
C TYR A 89 -1.67 13.79 11.69
N VAL A 90 -2.16 13.83 10.44
CA VAL A 90 -3.57 13.69 10.10
C VAL A 90 -3.99 12.21 10.05
N PHE A 91 -3.14 11.34 9.48
CA PHE A 91 -3.43 9.92 9.27
C PHE A 91 -2.55 9.05 10.18
N LYS A 92 -2.59 9.31 11.48
CA LYS A 92 -1.79 8.59 12.49
C LYS A 92 -2.05 7.09 12.48
N ASP A 93 -3.29 6.68 12.29
CA ASP A 93 -3.70 5.29 12.17
C ASP A 93 -2.94 4.59 11.02
N PHE A 94 -2.88 5.24 9.87
CA PHE A 94 -2.17 4.77 8.69
C PHE A 94 -0.65 4.74 8.89
N ALA A 95 -0.10 5.82 9.47
CA ALA A 95 1.32 5.91 9.79
C ALA A 95 1.75 4.78 10.75
N VAL A 96 0.89 4.43 11.70
CA VAL A 96 1.10 3.34 12.65
C VAL A 96 1.02 1.97 11.97
N THR A 97 -0.01 1.70 11.18
CA THR A 97 -0.21 0.38 10.55
C THR A 97 0.82 0.07 9.47
N SER A 98 1.33 1.09 8.79
CA SER A 98 2.45 0.95 7.83
C SER A 98 3.82 0.73 8.49
N ASN A 99 3.92 0.84 9.82
CA ASN A 99 5.15 0.56 10.57
C ASN A 99 5.06 -0.80 11.29
N LYS A 100 5.78 -1.80 10.75
CA LYS A 100 5.78 -3.18 11.28
C LYS A 100 6.29 -3.33 12.71
N ASN A 101 7.08 -2.37 13.20
CA ASN A 101 7.65 -2.41 14.56
C ASN A 101 6.86 -1.57 15.58
N TRP A 102 5.77 -0.94 15.15
CA TRP A 102 4.98 -0.10 16.04
C TRP A 102 4.47 -0.87 17.26
N GLY A 103 4.64 -0.27 18.45
CA GLY A 103 4.13 -0.83 19.71
C GLY A 103 4.85 -2.10 20.18
N THR A 104 5.90 -2.54 19.46
CA THR A 104 6.75 -3.64 19.91
C THR A 104 7.54 -3.23 21.15
N ARG A 105 8.00 -4.23 21.91
CA ARG A 105 8.86 -4.00 23.08
C ARG A 105 10.27 -4.47 22.77
N ASN A 106 11.28 -3.69 23.15
CA ASN A 106 12.67 -4.09 23.02
C ASN A 106 13.02 -5.21 24.04
N ALA A 107 14.24 -5.74 23.99
CA ALA A 107 14.71 -6.79 24.90
C ALA A 107 14.67 -6.40 26.40
N LYS A 108 14.48 -5.12 26.73
CA LYS A 108 14.33 -4.59 28.08
C LYS A 108 12.86 -4.37 28.48
N GLY A 109 11.91 -4.71 27.61
CA GLY A 109 10.48 -4.55 27.84
C GLY A 109 9.95 -3.13 27.60
N GLU A 110 10.76 -2.22 27.06
CA GLU A 110 10.37 -0.84 26.78
C GLU A 110 9.65 -0.76 25.43
N ILE A 111 8.59 0.07 25.34
CA ILE A 111 7.90 0.32 24.06
C ILE A 111 8.88 0.99 23.10
N VAL A 112 8.99 0.44 21.90
CA VAL A 112 9.76 1.03 20.82
C VAL A 112 8.99 2.24 20.31
N LEU A 113 9.59 3.42 20.49
CA LEU A 113 9.06 4.68 19.96
C LEU A 113 9.70 4.92 18.59
N GLU A 114 8.85 5.01 17.58
CA GLU A 114 9.25 5.17 16.20
C GLU A 114 9.12 6.64 15.77
N PRO A 115 9.93 7.11 14.81
CA PRO A 115 9.79 8.44 14.27
C PRO A 115 8.53 8.53 13.37
N ASN A 116 8.17 9.75 12.98
CA ASN A 116 7.11 10.01 11.99
C ASN A 116 7.51 9.31 10.67
N PRO A 117 6.83 8.24 10.23
CA PRO A 117 7.37 7.35 9.20
C PRO A 117 7.57 8.04 7.85
N TYR A 118 6.57 8.77 7.35
CA TYR A 118 6.66 9.43 6.04
C TYR A 118 7.63 10.62 6.07
N LEU A 119 7.63 11.39 7.16
CA LEU A 119 8.59 12.48 7.37
C LEU A 119 10.03 11.96 7.50
N THR A 120 10.20 10.80 8.13
CA THR A 120 11.49 10.13 8.25
C THR A 120 11.99 9.69 6.90
N ASP A 121 11.16 8.97 6.13
CA ASP A 121 11.49 8.54 4.78
C ASP A 121 11.89 9.72 3.89
N TRP A 122 11.14 10.82 3.94
CA TRP A 122 11.48 12.04 3.20
C TRP A 122 12.84 12.59 3.62
N THR A 123 13.09 12.63 4.93
CA THR A 123 14.30 13.21 5.48
C THR A 123 15.55 12.41 5.13
N VAL A 124 15.46 11.09 5.09
CA VAL A 124 16.60 10.20 4.80
C VAL A 124 16.80 9.91 3.32
N SER A 125 15.79 10.16 2.48
CA SER A 125 15.92 10.00 1.03
C SER A 125 16.86 11.07 0.47
N ASP A 126 17.75 10.71 -0.45
CA ASP A 126 18.69 11.67 -1.04
C ASP A 126 17.98 12.66 -2.00
N ASP A 127 16.96 12.19 -2.72
CA ASP A 127 16.15 12.94 -3.69
C ASP A 127 14.64 12.57 -3.61
N GLU A 128 13.82 13.26 -4.40
CA GLU A 128 12.37 13.10 -4.39
C GLU A 128 11.88 11.74 -4.90
N TYR A 129 12.52 11.18 -5.93
CA TYR A 129 11.99 10.00 -6.61
C TYR A 129 11.96 8.74 -5.72
N PRO A 130 13.05 8.36 -5.01
CA PRO A 130 13.01 7.23 -4.08
C PRO A 130 11.96 7.42 -2.98
N TYR A 131 11.83 8.66 -2.46
CA TYR A 131 10.80 8.96 -1.47
C TYR A 131 9.39 8.77 -2.04
N PHE A 132 9.14 9.26 -3.25
CA PHE A 132 7.84 9.17 -3.91
C PHE A 132 7.49 7.72 -4.29
N GLN A 133 8.45 6.97 -4.80
CA GLN A 133 8.33 5.54 -5.07
C GLN A 133 7.98 4.76 -3.80
N LEU A 134 8.74 4.96 -2.71
CA LEU A 134 8.49 4.29 -1.44
C LEU A 134 7.12 4.64 -0.86
N THR A 135 6.75 5.92 -0.91
CA THR A 135 5.45 6.42 -0.41
C THR A 135 4.30 5.85 -1.22
N LEU A 136 4.41 5.85 -2.55
CA LEU A 136 3.40 5.28 -3.43
C LEU A 136 3.25 3.78 -3.19
N ASN A 137 4.36 3.03 -3.06
CA ASN A 137 4.33 1.61 -2.74
C ASN A 137 3.56 1.33 -1.45
N LYS A 138 3.99 1.96 -0.34
CA LYS A 138 3.40 1.76 0.99
C LYS A 138 1.90 2.00 1.01
N ILE A 139 1.46 3.06 0.31
CA ILE A 139 0.04 3.40 0.31
C ILE A 139 -0.75 2.45 -0.59
N LEU A 140 -0.26 2.13 -1.80
CA LEU A 140 -0.95 1.19 -2.68
C LEU A 140 -1.00 -0.23 -2.10
N ASP A 141 0.06 -0.69 -1.44
CA ASP A 141 0.13 -1.99 -0.75
C ASP A 141 -0.91 -2.08 0.38
N TYR A 142 -1.01 -1.04 1.23
CA TYR A 142 -2.03 -0.99 2.27
C TYR A 142 -3.46 -1.14 1.73
N PHE A 143 -3.73 -0.55 0.56
CA PHE A 143 -5.02 -0.66 -0.12
C PHE A 143 -5.11 -1.87 -1.08
N GLN A 144 -4.15 -2.79 -1.02
CA GLN A 144 -4.11 -4.02 -1.81
C GLN A 144 -4.13 -3.77 -3.34
N LEU A 145 -3.64 -2.61 -3.77
CA LEU A 145 -3.55 -2.19 -5.18
C LEU A 145 -2.17 -2.49 -5.80
N MET A 146 -1.19 -2.77 -4.94
CA MET A 146 0.15 -3.20 -5.26
C MET A 146 0.54 -4.27 -4.26
N THR A 147 1.50 -5.10 -4.59
CA THR A 147 2.08 -6.08 -3.66
C THR A 147 3.55 -6.30 -4.03
N TYR A 148 4.26 -7.17 -3.32
CA TYR A 148 5.66 -7.47 -3.55
C TYR A 148 5.89 -8.99 -3.58
N GLY A 149 6.75 -9.48 -4.48
CA GLY A 149 7.18 -10.88 -4.45
C GLY A 149 8.48 -11.11 -5.19
N ASP A 150 9.53 -11.46 -4.47
CA ASP A 150 10.90 -11.67 -4.97
C ASP A 150 11.30 -13.13 -5.14
N ASP A 151 10.47 -14.07 -4.69
CA ASP A 151 10.54 -15.50 -5.01
C ASP A 151 9.15 -16.05 -5.41
N ALA A 152 9.10 -17.28 -5.91
CA ALA A 152 7.87 -17.86 -6.46
C ALA A 152 6.76 -18.06 -5.39
N ASP A 153 7.14 -18.45 -4.17
CA ASP A 153 6.20 -18.64 -3.06
C ASP A 153 5.64 -17.30 -2.57
N SER A 154 6.48 -16.27 -2.49
CA SER A 154 6.09 -14.91 -2.16
C SER A 154 5.16 -14.37 -3.25
N VAL A 155 5.49 -14.54 -4.53
CA VAL A 155 4.60 -14.13 -5.63
C VAL A 155 3.24 -14.80 -5.50
N ALA A 156 3.19 -16.13 -5.27
CA ALA A 156 1.94 -16.87 -5.11
C ALA A 156 1.08 -16.32 -3.96
N SER A 157 1.70 -16.05 -2.82
CA SER A 157 1.04 -15.46 -1.65
C SER A 157 0.51 -14.06 -1.97
N SER A 158 1.31 -13.24 -2.63
CA SER A 158 1.00 -11.84 -2.96
C SER A 158 -0.20 -11.68 -3.89
N PHE A 159 -0.40 -12.60 -4.85
CA PHE A 159 -1.60 -12.59 -5.69
C PHE A 159 -2.89 -12.94 -4.92
N SER A 160 -2.80 -13.64 -3.79
CA SER A 160 -3.95 -13.89 -2.91
C SER A 160 -4.33 -12.66 -2.06
N GLU A 161 -3.40 -11.71 -1.90
CA GLU A 161 -3.58 -10.49 -1.11
C GLU A 161 -4.03 -9.30 -1.96
N LEU A 162 -3.70 -9.29 -3.25
CA LEU A 162 -4.10 -8.25 -4.21
C LEU A 162 -5.62 -8.20 -4.44
N LEU A 163 -6.17 -6.99 -4.41
CA LEU A 163 -7.61 -6.73 -4.45
C LEU A 163 -8.31 -7.34 -5.68
N VAL A 164 -7.65 -7.28 -6.85
CA VAL A 164 -8.21 -7.71 -8.14
C VAL A 164 -8.00 -9.22 -8.39
N THR A 165 -7.11 -9.88 -7.65
CA THR A 165 -6.74 -11.28 -7.87
C THR A 165 -7.02 -12.22 -6.71
N LYS A 166 -7.38 -11.71 -5.52
CA LYS A 166 -7.63 -12.51 -4.31
C LYS A 166 -8.67 -13.63 -4.46
N ASP A 167 -9.60 -13.48 -5.40
CA ASP A 167 -10.66 -14.46 -5.68
C ASP A 167 -10.32 -15.39 -6.86
N ILE A 168 -9.07 -15.35 -7.36
CA ILE A 168 -8.55 -16.20 -8.43
C ILE A 168 -7.70 -17.30 -7.81
N ASP A 169 -8.03 -18.54 -8.15
CA ASP A 169 -7.22 -19.71 -7.82
C ASP A 169 -6.16 -19.90 -8.92
N PHE A 170 -4.90 -19.62 -8.59
CA PHE A 170 -3.77 -19.78 -9.49
C PHE A 170 -3.13 -21.15 -9.32
N SER A 171 -2.56 -21.69 -10.39
CA SER A 171 -1.71 -22.88 -10.28
C SER A 171 -0.54 -22.60 -9.33
N PRO A 172 -0.22 -23.51 -8.37
CA PRO A 172 0.90 -23.28 -7.46
C PRO A 172 2.26 -23.27 -8.19
N PRO A 173 3.29 -22.62 -7.60
CA PRO A 173 4.63 -22.62 -8.17
C PRO A 173 5.24 -24.03 -8.17
N LYS A 174 6.13 -24.29 -9.12
CA LYS A 174 6.92 -25.52 -9.20
C LYS A 174 8.22 -25.38 -8.41
N ASP A 175 8.83 -26.52 -8.07
CA ASP A 175 10.09 -26.57 -7.31
C ASP A 175 11.26 -25.83 -7.98
N ASP A 176 11.23 -25.65 -9.29
CA ASP A 176 12.25 -24.95 -10.09
C ASP A 176 11.85 -23.53 -10.51
N ASP A 177 10.67 -23.05 -10.07
CA ASP A 177 10.21 -21.71 -10.39
C ASP A 177 10.97 -20.62 -9.62
N TRP A 178 11.36 -19.60 -10.36
CA TRP A 178 11.83 -18.32 -9.84
C TRP A 178 10.68 -17.32 -9.91
N ALA A 179 10.79 -16.17 -9.23
CA ALA A 179 9.73 -15.16 -9.23
C ALA A 179 9.23 -14.81 -10.64
N TYR A 180 10.13 -14.53 -11.58
CA TYR A 180 9.77 -14.17 -12.96
C TYR A 180 9.14 -15.35 -13.74
N SER A 181 9.64 -16.58 -13.61
CA SER A 181 9.05 -17.73 -14.33
C SER A 181 7.65 -18.06 -13.82
N TYR A 182 7.43 -17.92 -12.53
CA TYR A 182 6.11 -18.09 -11.96
C TYR A 182 5.16 -16.94 -12.34
N LEU A 183 5.65 -15.70 -12.37
CA LEU A 183 4.90 -14.55 -12.87
C LEU A 183 4.43 -14.72 -14.33
N GLU A 184 5.25 -15.30 -15.21
CA GLU A 184 4.85 -15.65 -16.59
C GLU A 184 3.67 -16.64 -16.61
N THR A 185 3.70 -17.63 -15.71
CA THR A 185 2.61 -18.60 -15.53
C THR A 185 1.34 -17.90 -15.05
N VAL A 186 1.45 -17.05 -14.02
CA VAL A 186 0.33 -16.26 -13.50
C VAL A 186 -0.24 -15.34 -14.59
N ASN A 187 0.60 -14.68 -15.39
CA ASN A 187 0.16 -13.83 -16.49
C ASN A 187 -0.63 -14.59 -17.55
N THR A 188 -0.20 -15.81 -17.90
CA THR A 188 -0.96 -16.69 -18.81
C THR A 188 -2.37 -17.00 -18.29
N GLU A 189 -2.55 -17.06 -16.97
CA GLU A 189 -3.85 -17.28 -16.34
C GLU A 189 -4.67 -15.99 -16.21
N LEU A 190 -4.03 -14.86 -15.94
CA LEU A 190 -4.64 -13.52 -15.90
C LEU A 190 -5.16 -13.07 -17.26
N GLU A 191 -4.41 -13.34 -18.34
CA GLU A 191 -4.81 -12.96 -19.70
C GLU A 191 -6.15 -13.59 -20.10
N LYS A 192 -6.43 -14.81 -19.66
CA LYS A 192 -7.73 -15.50 -19.87
C LYS A 192 -8.90 -14.76 -19.22
N LYS A 193 -8.62 -13.88 -18.26
CA LYS A 193 -9.58 -13.03 -17.54
C LYS A 193 -9.53 -11.57 -18.01
N GLY A 194 -8.72 -11.25 -19.02
CA GLY A 194 -8.54 -9.89 -19.51
C GLY A 194 -7.67 -9.01 -18.60
N LEU A 195 -6.85 -9.62 -17.75
CA LEU A 195 -5.95 -8.93 -16.81
C LEU A 195 -4.49 -9.14 -17.20
N VAL A 196 -3.60 -8.30 -16.67
CA VAL A 196 -2.15 -8.44 -16.78
C VAL A 196 -1.47 -7.99 -15.50
N ALA A 197 -0.48 -8.77 -15.04
CA ALA A 197 0.45 -8.39 -14.00
C ALA A 197 1.70 -7.73 -14.61
N LEU A 198 2.09 -6.61 -14.01
CA LEU A 198 3.30 -5.86 -14.34
C LEU A 198 4.17 -5.75 -13.10
N VAL A 199 5.47 -5.74 -13.31
CA VAL A 199 6.47 -5.75 -12.23
C VAL A 199 7.42 -4.59 -12.38
N THR A 200 7.70 -3.91 -11.27
CA THR A 200 8.74 -2.89 -11.21
C THR A 200 10.12 -3.54 -11.40
N LYS A 201 10.82 -3.14 -12.46
CA LYS A 201 12.13 -3.68 -12.82
C LYS A 201 13.14 -3.47 -11.68
N GLY A 202 13.65 -4.57 -11.12
CA GLY A 202 14.64 -4.56 -10.04
C GLY A 202 14.08 -4.36 -8.64
N TYR A 203 12.76 -4.17 -8.47
CA TYR A 203 12.12 -3.94 -7.18
C TYR A 203 11.01 -4.93 -6.84
N TYR A 204 10.59 -5.78 -7.78
CA TYR A 204 9.63 -6.88 -7.54
C TYR A 204 8.27 -6.46 -6.96
N ASN A 205 7.94 -5.16 -6.99
CA ASN A 205 6.57 -4.71 -6.73
C ASN A 205 5.70 -5.06 -7.95
N ILE A 206 4.57 -5.69 -7.68
CA ILE A 206 3.64 -6.23 -8.66
C ILE A 206 2.36 -5.40 -8.62
N VAL A 207 1.87 -5.00 -9.79
CA VAL A 207 0.54 -4.42 -9.97
C VAL A 207 -0.23 -5.24 -10.99
N VAL A 208 -1.56 -5.27 -10.86
CA VAL A 208 -2.43 -5.95 -11.81
C VAL A 208 -3.49 -4.97 -12.31
N CYS A 209 -3.73 -4.96 -13.61
CA CYS A 209 -4.74 -4.12 -14.23
C CYS A 209 -5.42 -4.84 -15.41
N ASP A 210 -6.50 -4.25 -15.93
CA ASP A 210 -7.09 -4.71 -17.19
C ASP A 210 -6.07 -4.59 -18.33
N LEU A 211 -6.04 -5.60 -19.21
CA LEU A 211 -5.08 -5.70 -20.31
C LEU A 211 -5.11 -4.45 -21.22
N GLU A 212 -6.28 -3.86 -21.43
CA GLU A 212 -6.45 -2.63 -22.22
C GLU A 212 -5.79 -1.39 -21.58
N ASN A 213 -5.53 -1.41 -20.27
CA ASN A 213 -4.93 -0.32 -19.51
C ASN A 213 -3.42 -0.48 -19.30
N LYS A 214 -2.80 -1.54 -19.82
CA LYS A 214 -1.37 -1.85 -19.67
C LYS A 214 -0.46 -0.69 -20.05
N ASP A 215 -0.63 -0.13 -21.24
CA ASP A 215 0.23 0.95 -21.75
C ASP A 215 0.04 2.23 -20.94
N LYS A 216 -1.20 2.48 -20.52
CA LYS A 216 -1.57 3.62 -19.68
C LYS A 216 -0.88 3.55 -18.32
N ILE A 217 -1.00 2.43 -17.60
CA ILE A 217 -0.40 2.31 -16.27
C ILE A 217 1.13 2.35 -16.33
N THR A 218 1.73 1.76 -17.37
CA THR A 218 3.18 1.83 -17.61
C THR A 218 3.63 3.28 -17.76
N THR A 219 2.96 4.06 -18.61
CA THR A 219 3.26 5.49 -18.81
C THR A 219 3.10 6.32 -17.53
N LEU A 220 2.07 6.04 -16.72
CA LEU A 220 1.86 6.73 -15.46
C LEU A 220 3.01 6.48 -14.46
N PHE A 221 3.50 5.24 -14.38
CA PHE A 221 4.61 4.87 -13.50
C PHE A 221 5.98 5.40 -13.95
N GLU A 222 6.18 5.61 -15.25
CA GLU A 222 7.40 6.25 -15.77
C GLU A 222 7.61 7.67 -15.23
N ASN A 223 6.54 8.39 -14.90
CA ASN A 223 6.62 9.71 -14.25
C ASN A 223 7.23 9.63 -12.84
N PHE A 224 7.16 8.46 -12.19
CA PHE A 224 7.84 8.18 -10.92
C PHE A 224 9.23 7.58 -11.14
N LYS A 225 9.74 7.51 -12.37
CA LYS A 225 10.95 6.78 -12.76
C LYS A 225 10.90 5.28 -12.39
N TRP A 226 9.71 4.69 -12.42
CA TRP A 226 9.53 3.25 -12.33
C TRP A 226 9.22 2.65 -13.70
N GLU A 227 10.07 1.72 -14.13
CA GLU A 227 9.85 0.92 -15.33
C GLU A 227 9.02 -0.32 -14.94
N LEU A 228 7.76 -0.35 -15.38
CA LEU A 228 6.91 -1.53 -15.28
C LEU A 228 7.17 -2.44 -16.49
N VAL A 229 7.52 -3.69 -16.22
CA VAL A 229 7.72 -4.72 -17.24
C VAL A 229 6.68 -5.82 -17.08
N GLN A 230 6.21 -6.38 -18.20
CA GLN A 230 5.52 -7.66 -18.16
C GLN A 230 6.60 -8.76 -18.05
N PRO A 231 6.59 -9.57 -16.98
CA PRO A 231 7.43 -10.75 -16.85
C PRO A 231 7.24 -11.70 -18.02
#